data_AF-A0A167S820-F1
#
_entry.id   AF-A0A167S820-F1
#
_cell.length_a   1.000
_cell.length_b   1.000
_cell.length_c   1.000
_cell.angle_alpha   90.00
_cell.angle_beta   90.00
_cell.angle_gamma   90.00
#
_symmetry.space_group_name_H-M   'P 1'
#
loop_
_entity.id
_entity.type
_entity.pdbx_description
1 polymer ?
#
loop_
_entity_poly.entity_id
_entity_poly.type
_entity_poly.pdbx_seq_one_letter_code
_entity_poly.pdbx_strand_id
1 'polypeptide(L)'
;MYRMAILALCCEDKSLDVGKCVMLAVVHDLAEAQVGDIAPSEGFSKAEKNILEAEAIENFVQEMLHESEVGLRIQALWVEYEEGRTPEARFVKDLDRMEMALQATEYEGRYNRNLQEFIDSSVPKLQHPEVQKWGAALVEQRKSRESETSSGP
;
A
#
# COMPACT_ATOMS: atom_id res chain seq x y z
N MET A 1 4.48 -0.07 -4.25
CA MET A 1 4.06 0.53 -5.55
C MET A 1 3.84 -0.45 -6.73
N TYR A 2 4.85 -1.06 -7.38
CA TYR A 2 4.64 -1.82 -8.64
C TYR A 2 3.59 -2.94 -8.52
N ARG A 3 3.74 -3.83 -7.53
CA ARG A 3 2.80 -4.94 -7.33
C ARG A 3 1.40 -4.43 -6.97
N MET A 4 1.27 -3.30 -6.27
CA MET A 4 -0.03 -2.70 -5.99
C MET A 4 -0.75 -2.24 -7.27
N ALA A 5 -0.03 -1.65 -8.22
CA ALA A 5 -0.61 -1.28 -9.51
C ALA A 5 -1.11 -2.52 -10.28
N ILE A 6 -0.38 -3.64 -10.21
CA ILE A 6 -0.83 -4.92 -10.77
C ILE A 6 -2.07 -5.45 -10.01
N LEU A 7 -2.10 -5.37 -8.68
CA LEU A 7 -3.28 -5.74 -7.88
C LEU A 7 -4.50 -4.89 -8.23
N ALA A 8 -4.31 -3.59 -8.50
CA ALA A 8 -5.39 -2.71 -8.94
C ALA A 8 -5.97 -3.15 -10.30
N LEU A 9 -5.13 -3.63 -11.23
CA LEU A 9 -5.58 -4.20 -12.51
C LEU A 9 -6.38 -5.50 -12.35
N CYS A 10 -6.21 -6.22 -11.24
CA CYS A 10 -6.97 -7.43 -10.92
C CYS A 10 -8.34 -7.13 -10.30
N CYS A 11 -8.71 -5.86 -10.10
CA CYS A 11 -9.98 -5.48 -9.48
C CYS A 11 -11.18 -5.88 -10.36
N GLU A 12 -12.14 -6.59 -9.76
CA GLU A 12 -13.39 -6.99 -10.41
C GLU A 12 -14.56 -6.05 -10.09
N ASP A 13 -14.41 -5.14 -9.11
CA ASP A 13 -15.42 -4.15 -8.76
C ASP A 13 -15.58 -3.07 -9.85
N LYS A 14 -16.65 -3.22 -10.63
CA LYS A 14 -17.02 -2.32 -11.73
C LYS A 14 -17.43 -0.91 -11.28
N SER A 15 -17.60 -0.67 -9.98
CA SER A 15 -17.90 0.65 -9.45
C SER A 15 -16.65 1.53 -9.28
N LEU A 16 -15.45 0.94 -9.34
CA LEU A 16 -14.18 1.64 -9.22
C LEU A 16 -13.61 1.99 -10.59
N ASP A 17 -13.00 3.18 -10.70
CA ASP A 17 -12.13 3.49 -11.83
C ASP A 17 -10.76 2.81 -11.65
N VAL A 18 -10.57 1.67 -12.29
CA VAL A 18 -9.31 0.90 -12.25
C VAL A 18 -8.13 1.72 -12.74
N GLY A 19 -8.30 2.56 -13.78
CA GLY A 19 -7.23 3.41 -14.27
C GLY A 19 -6.78 4.41 -13.22
N LYS A 20 -7.73 4.97 -12.48
CA LYS A 20 -7.45 5.84 -11.33
C LYS A 20 -6.79 5.10 -10.18
N CYS A 21 -7.25 3.90 -9.83
CA CYS A 21 -6.61 3.06 -8.80
C CYS A 21 -5.14 2.76 -9.13
N VAL A 22 -4.84 2.47 -10.40
CA VAL A 22 -3.45 2.29 -10.86
C VAL A 22 -2.64 3.57 -10.69
N MET A 23 -3.17 4.72 -11.10
CA MET A 23 -2.48 6.00 -10.91
C MET A 23 -2.20 6.30 -9.43
N LEU A 24 -3.18 6.12 -8.56
CA LEU A 24 -3.03 6.28 -7.11
C LEU A 24 -1.96 5.32 -6.54
N ALA A 25 -1.98 4.05 -6.93
CA ALA A 25 -0.99 3.06 -6.47
C ALA A 25 0.45 3.41 -6.90
N VAL A 26 0.62 4.09 -8.04
CA VAL A 26 1.94 4.54 -8.51
C VAL A 26 2.41 5.81 -7.79
N VAL A 27 1.51 6.70 -7.38
CA VAL A 27 1.90 8.02 -6.84
C VAL A 27 1.89 8.11 -5.31
N HIS A 28 1.23 7.20 -4.60
CA HIS A 28 0.98 7.39 -3.16
C HIS A 28 2.25 7.52 -2.31
N ASP A 29 3.26 6.68 -2.55
CA ASP A 29 4.56 6.73 -1.85
C ASP A 29 5.61 7.56 -2.62
N LEU A 30 5.20 8.40 -3.56
CA LEU A 30 6.16 9.16 -4.37
C LEU A 30 7.05 10.06 -3.51
N ALA A 31 6.51 10.62 -2.43
CA ALA A 31 7.22 11.46 -1.46
C ALA A 31 8.43 10.75 -0.82
N GLU A 32 8.38 9.42 -0.68
CA GLU A 32 9.45 8.62 -0.07
C GLU A 32 10.74 8.66 -0.88
N ALA A 33 10.70 9.03 -2.16
CA ALA A 33 11.89 9.26 -2.97
C ALA A 33 12.78 10.39 -2.41
N GLN A 34 12.20 11.33 -1.66
CA GLN A 34 12.93 12.42 -1.00
C GLN A 34 12.96 12.27 0.52
N VAL A 35 11.84 11.88 1.14
CA VAL A 35 11.71 11.79 2.61
C VAL A 35 12.30 10.48 3.16
N GLY A 36 12.39 9.44 2.33
CA GLY A 36 12.60 8.06 2.77
C GLY A 36 11.29 7.41 3.26
N ASP A 37 11.31 6.07 3.33
CA ASP A 37 10.21 5.28 3.90
C ASP A 37 10.27 5.38 5.44
N ILE A 38 9.53 6.35 5.99
CA ILE A 38 9.44 6.57 7.45
C ILE A 38 8.60 5.44 8.06
N ALA A 39 9.28 4.55 8.78
CA ALA A 39 8.68 3.43 9.47
C ALA A 39 8.17 3.80 10.87
N PRO A 40 7.16 3.09 11.43
CA PRO A 40 6.65 3.35 12.78
C PRO A 40 7.72 3.32 13.89
N SER A 41 8.81 2.57 13.71
CA SER A 41 9.92 2.47 14.66
C SER A 41 10.76 3.74 14.79
N GLU A 42 10.65 4.68 13.85
CA GLU A 42 11.47 5.90 13.83
C GLU A 42 10.89 7.04 14.66
N GLY A 43 9.69 6.86 15.23
CA GLY A 43 9.13 7.76 16.26
C GLY A 43 8.50 9.05 15.74
N PHE A 44 8.38 9.22 14.41
CA PHE A 44 7.63 10.32 13.81
C PHE A 44 6.13 10.19 14.12
N SER A 45 5.50 11.30 14.49
CA SER A 45 4.04 11.37 14.51
C SER A 45 3.49 11.37 13.08
N LYS A 46 2.23 10.96 12.94
CA LYS A 46 1.54 11.03 11.64
C LYS A 46 1.50 12.45 11.08
N ALA A 47 1.37 13.47 11.94
CA ALA A 47 1.34 14.86 11.50
C ALA A 47 2.70 15.30 10.93
N GLU A 48 3.81 14.93 11.59
CA GLU A 48 5.17 15.24 11.12
C GLU A 48 5.46 14.53 9.80
N LYS A 49 5.14 13.23 9.70
CA LYS A 49 5.27 12.46 8.44
C LYS A 49 4.53 13.17 7.30
N ASN A 50 3.25 13.51 7.52
CA ASN A 50 2.43 14.15 6.50
C ASN A 50 2.96 15.53 6.06
N ILE A 51 3.57 16.31 6.96
CA ILE A 51 4.19 17.60 6.61
C ILE A 51 5.39 17.37 5.70
N LEU A 52 6.30 16.47 6.08
CA LEU A 52 7.50 16.16 5.29
C LEU A 52 7.15 15.64 3.90
N GLU A 53 6.16 14.74 3.81
CA GLU A 53 5.72 14.21 2.53
C GLU A 53 5.03 15.27 1.66
N ALA A 54 4.23 16.15 2.25
CA ALA A 54 3.61 17.26 1.53
C ALA A 54 4.67 18.21 0.96
N GLU A 55 5.71 18.55 1.73
CA GLU A 55 6.83 19.38 1.27
C GLU A 55 7.60 18.71 0.12
N ALA A 56 7.81 17.39 0.17
CA ALA A 56 8.45 16.65 -0.91
C ALA A 56 7.62 16.65 -2.20
N ILE A 57 6.30 16.43 -2.11
CA ILE A 57 5.41 16.51 -3.27
C ILE A 57 5.38 17.93 -3.84
N GLU A 58 5.33 18.96 -2.99
CA GLU A 58 5.41 20.36 -3.42
C GLU A 58 6.72 20.63 -4.19
N ASN A 59 7.85 20.14 -3.68
CA ASN A 59 9.14 20.24 -4.36
C ASN A 59 9.11 19.60 -5.76
N PHE A 60 8.60 18.37 -5.89
CA PHE A 60 8.51 17.71 -7.19
C PHE A 60 7.64 18.49 -8.18
N VAL A 61 6.54 19.09 -7.70
CA VAL A 61 5.60 19.84 -8.54
C VAL A 61 6.19 21.17 -8.98
N GLN A 62 6.80 21.93 -8.07
CA GLN A 62 7.32 23.27 -8.33
C GLN A 62 8.69 23.23 -9.03
N GLU A 63 9.64 22.49 -8.49
CA GLU A 63 11.05 22.54 -8.93
C GLU A 63 11.34 21.63 -10.12
N MET A 64 10.68 20.46 -10.20
CA MET A 64 10.95 19.49 -11.28
C MET A 64 9.93 19.58 -12.42
N LEU A 65 8.66 19.79 -12.08
CA LEU A 65 7.55 19.80 -13.04
C LEU A 65 7.04 21.21 -13.36
N HIS A 66 7.64 22.24 -12.77
CA HIS A 66 7.38 23.66 -13.03
C HIS A 66 5.89 24.03 -13.04
N GLU A 67 5.13 23.51 -12.06
CA GLU A 67 3.68 23.72 -11.91
C GLU A 67 2.86 23.37 -13.16
N SER A 68 3.38 22.48 -14.01
CA SER A 68 2.65 21.99 -15.18
C SER A 68 1.37 21.27 -14.76
N GLU A 69 0.40 21.18 -15.70
CA GLU A 69 -0.83 20.42 -15.49
C GLU A 69 -0.58 18.97 -15.04
N VAL A 70 0.53 18.38 -15.48
CA VAL A 70 0.95 17.03 -15.07
C VAL A 70 1.38 17.00 -13.60
N GLY A 71 2.16 17.99 -13.15
CA GLY A 71 2.56 18.11 -11.74
C GLY A 71 1.35 18.31 -10.83
N LEU A 72 0.45 19.23 -11.19
CA LEU A 72 -0.78 19.46 -10.43
C LEU A 72 -1.67 18.21 -10.34
N ARG A 73 -1.72 17.40 -11.40
CA ARG A 73 -2.43 16.11 -11.38
C ARG A 73 -1.79 15.11 -10.43
N ILE A 74 -0.46 15.01 -10.39
CA ILE A 74 0.26 14.12 -9.45
C ILE A 74 -0.02 14.55 -8.01
N GLN A 75 0.07 15.86 -7.72
CA GLN A 75 -0.24 16.40 -6.40
C GLN A 75 -1.68 16.09 -5.99
N ALA A 76 -2.65 16.29 -6.90
CA ALA A 76 -4.05 16.01 -6.62
C ALA A 76 -4.30 14.52 -6.31
N LEU A 77 -3.66 13.61 -7.04
CA LEU A 77 -3.74 12.17 -6.78
C LEU A 77 -3.13 11.81 -5.42
N TRP A 78 -1.97 12.38 -5.08
CA TRP A 78 -1.32 12.14 -3.79
C TRP A 78 -2.20 12.63 -2.63
N VAL A 79 -2.74 13.86 -2.72
CA VAL A 79 -3.67 14.41 -1.73
C VAL A 79 -4.92 13.53 -1.60
N GLU A 80 -5.49 13.07 -2.72
CA GLU A 80 -6.66 12.19 -2.69
C GLU A 80 -6.37 10.87 -1.95
N TYR A 81 -5.20 10.26 -2.20
CA TYR A 81 -4.78 9.07 -1.47
C TYR A 81 -4.65 9.37 0.03
N GLU A 82 -3.97 10.45 0.41
CA GLU A 82 -3.76 10.80 1.82
C GLU A 82 -5.05 11.08 2.57
N GLU A 83 -5.99 11.79 1.94
CA GLU A 83 -7.30 12.05 2.54
C GLU A 83 -8.16 10.78 2.67
N GLY A 84 -8.01 9.80 1.76
CA GLY A 84 -8.70 8.51 1.83
C GLY A 84 -10.23 8.60 1.74
N ARG A 85 -10.77 9.65 1.12
CA ARG A 85 -12.21 9.92 1.08
C ARG A 85 -12.91 9.36 -0.15
N THR A 86 -12.19 9.05 -1.23
CA THR A 86 -12.77 8.45 -2.43
C THR A 86 -12.81 6.91 -2.32
N PRO A 87 -13.73 6.23 -3.03
CA PRO A 87 -13.73 4.77 -3.13
C PRO A 87 -12.39 4.22 -3.62
N GLU A 88 -11.79 4.84 -4.63
CA GLU A 88 -10.50 4.43 -5.21
C GLU A 88 -9.36 4.60 -4.21
N ALA A 89 -9.27 5.73 -3.49
CA ALA A 89 -8.23 5.93 -2.48
C ALA A 89 -8.34 4.91 -1.33
N ARG A 90 -9.57 4.62 -0.86
CA ARG A 90 -9.78 3.58 0.17
C ARG A 90 -9.39 2.20 -0.34
N PHE A 91 -9.74 1.87 -1.58
CA PHE A 91 -9.37 0.61 -2.21
C PHE A 91 -7.84 0.47 -2.31
N VAL A 92 -7.13 1.51 -2.77
CA VAL A 92 -5.67 1.47 -2.88
C VAL A 92 -5.00 1.39 -1.51
N LYS A 93 -5.54 2.00 -0.46
CA LYS A 93 -5.05 1.80 0.92
C LYS A 93 -5.22 0.36 1.42
N ASP A 94 -6.25 -0.35 0.94
CA ASP A 94 -6.38 -1.78 1.23
C ASP A 94 -5.41 -2.62 0.40
N LEU A 95 -5.14 -2.23 -0.85
CA LEU A 95 -4.09 -2.87 -1.66
C LEU A 95 -2.71 -2.74 -1.02
N ASP A 96 -2.40 -1.58 -0.45
CA ASP A 96 -1.14 -1.33 0.26
C ASP A 96 -0.94 -2.32 1.43
N ARG A 97 -1.95 -2.42 2.30
CA ARG A 97 -1.97 -3.39 3.41
C ARG A 97 -1.88 -4.84 2.93
N MET A 98 -2.63 -5.17 1.87
CA MET A 98 -2.65 -6.50 1.30
C MET A 98 -1.27 -6.88 0.72
N GLU A 99 -0.61 -5.94 0.04
CA GLU A 99 0.71 -6.12 -0.54
C GLU A 99 1.77 -6.34 0.55
N MET A 100 1.72 -5.55 1.63
CA MET A 100 2.58 -5.73 2.81
C MET A 100 2.40 -7.12 3.44
N ALA A 101 1.15 -7.57 3.63
CA ALA A 101 0.86 -8.90 4.18
C ALA A 101 1.38 -10.04 3.28
N LEU A 102 1.17 -9.89 1.97
CA LEU A 102 1.63 -10.85 0.97
C LEU A 102 3.17 -10.93 0.97
N GLN A 103 3.85 -9.79 0.99
CA GLN A 103 5.31 -9.74 1.00
C GLN A 103 5.88 -10.38 2.28
N ALA A 104 5.27 -10.11 3.43
CA ALA A 104 5.65 -10.74 4.69
C ALA A 104 5.57 -12.26 4.60
N THR A 105 4.43 -12.80 4.11
CA THR A 105 4.23 -14.26 3.96
C THR A 105 5.26 -14.90 3.02
N GLU A 106 5.64 -14.21 1.93
CA GLU A 106 6.69 -14.67 1.01
C GLU A 106 8.07 -14.70 1.70
N TYR A 107 8.37 -13.69 2.50
CA TYR A 107 9.63 -13.59 3.24
C TYR A 107 9.74 -14.58 4.40
N GLU A 108 8.65 -14.86 5.11
CA GLU A 108 8.64 -15.91 6.14
C GLU A 108 9.04 -17.26 5.55
N GLY A 109 8.41 -17.65 4.44
CA GLY A 109 8.72 -18.93 3.77
C GLY A 109 10.13 -18.98 3.19
N ARG A 110 10.67 -17.86 2.70
CA ARG A 110 11.99 -17.81 2.08
C ARG A 110 13.14 -17.73 3.10
N TYR A 111 12.94 -17.01 4.19
CA TYR A 111 14.00 -16.67 5.14
C TYR A 111 13.81 -17.28 6.53
N ASN A 112 12.75 -18.06 6.72
CA ASN A 112 12.39 -18.70 7.99
C ASN A 112 12.37 -17.70 9.16
N ARG A 113 11.70 -16.57 8.94
CA ARG A 113 11.47 -15.54 9.96
C ARG A 113 10.02 -15.54 10.40
N ASN A 114 9.77 -15.06 11.61
CA ASN A 114 8.42 -14.75 12.07
C ASN A 114 8.15 -13.26 11.75
N LEU A 115 7.17 -13.01 10.90
CA LEU A 115 6.70 -11.68 10.48
C LEU A 115 5.20 -11.53 10.77
N GLN A 116 4.70 -12.21 11.80
CA GLN A 116 3.28 -12.18 12.20
C GLN A 116 2.77 -10.76 12.44
N GLU A 117 3.62 -9.86 12.97
CA GLU A 117 3.26 -8.45 13.21
C GLU A 117 2.76 -7.72 11.95
N PHE A 118 3.27 -8.10 10.76
CA PHE A 118 2.84 -7.53 9.49
C PHE A 118 1.47 -8.05 9.09
N ILE A 119 1.12 -9.29 9.44
CA ILE A 119 -0.22 -9.85 9.21
C ILE A 119 -1.24 -9.18 10.15
N ASP A 120 -0.89 -9.07 11.43
CA ASP A 120 -1.77 -8.52 12.47
C ASP A 120 -2.07 -7.03 12.24
N SER A 121 -1.09 -6.29 11.72
CA SER A 121 -1.23 -4.85 11.44
C SER A 121 -1.90 -4.52 10.10
N SER A 122 -2.12 -5.51 9.22
CA SER A 122 -2.64 -5.35 7.85
C SER A 122 -4.03 -5.98 7.65
N VAL A 123 -4.12 -7.31 7.59
CA VAL A 123 -5.30 -8.08 7.17
C VAL A 123 -6.57 -7.71 7.95
N PRO A 124 -6.53 -7.53 9.29
CA PRO A 124 -7.72 -7.14 10.05
C PRO A 124 -8.28 -5.75 9.72
N LYS A 125 -7.48 -4.89 9.05
CA LYS A 125 -7.85 -3.51 8.71
C LYS A 125 -8.39 -3.36 7.28
N LEU A 126 -8.42 -4.44 6.49
CA LEU A 126 -8.98 -4.44 5.14
C LEU A 126 -10.49 -4.15 5.20
N GLN A 127 -10.97 -3.26 4.34
CA GLN A 127 -12.35 -2.78 4.34
C GLN A 127 -13.12 -3.21 3.07
N HIS A 128 -12.45 -3.19 1.92
CA HIS A 128 -13.04 -3.53 0.64
C HIS A 128 -13.37 -5.03 0.57
N PRO A 129 -14.62 -5.43 0.23
CA PRO A 129 -15.04 -6.83 0.27
C PRO A 129 -14.18 -7.78 -0.57
N GLU A 130 -13.71 -7.32 -1.73
CA GLU A 130 -12.83 -8.11 -2.61
C GLU A 130 -11.45 -8.35 -1.97
N VAL A 131 -10.85 -7.30 -1.40
CA VAL A 131 -9.52 -7.38 -0.79
C VAL A 131 -9.57 -8.18 0.52
N GLN A 132 -10.68 -8.11 1.27
CA GLN A 132 -10.92 -8.98 2.43
C GLN A 132 -10.91 -10.47 2.05
N LYS A 133 -11.46 -10.84 0.89
CA LYS A 133 -11.40 -12.23 0.40
C LYS A 133 -9.97 -12.64 0.08
N TRP A 134 -9.19 -11.76 -0.54
CA TRP A 134 -7.77 -12.01 -0.83
C TRP A 134 -6.97 -12.19 0.47
N GLY A 135 -7.18 -11.33 1.46
CA GLY A 135 -6.54 -11.43 2.78
C GLY A 135 -6.90 -12.72 3.52
N ALA A 136 -8.18 -13.13 3.48
CA ALA A 136 -8.62 -14.40 4.07
C ALA A 136 -7.95 -15.61 3.38
N ALA A 137 -7.85 -15.60 2.05
CA ALA A 137 -7.19 -16.65 1.29
C ALA A 137 -5.69 -16.73 1.61
N LEU A 138 -5.02 -15.59 1.76
CA LEU A 138 -3.60 -15.52 2.15
C LEU A 138 -3.37 -16.15 3.53
N VAL A 139 -4.20 -15.81 4.52
CA VAL A 139 -4.10 -16.36 5.88
C VAL A 139 -4.29 -17.88 5.89
N GLU A 140 -5.23 -18.40 5.09
CA GLU A 140 -5.45 -19.84 4.97
C GLU A 140 -4.26 -20.57 4.33
N GLN A 141 -3.71 -20.00 3.25
CA GLN A 141 -2.51 -20.52 2.59
C GLN A 141 -1.31 -20.54 3.55
N ARG A 142 -1.15 -19.49 4.36
CA ARG A 142 -0.07 -19.38 5.34
C ARG A 142 -0.15 -20.47 6.42
N LYS A 143 -1.34 -20.69 7.01
CA LYS A 143 -1.58 -21.76 7.99
C LYS A 143 -1.28 -23.15 7.42
N SER A 144 -1.67 -23.39 6.17
CA SER A 144 -1.42 -24.66 5.49
C SER A 144 0.08 -24.95 5.42
N ARG A 145 0.90 -23.96 5.05
CA ARG A 145 2.36 -24.08 5.02
C ARG A 145 2.99 -24.35 6.39
N GLU A 146 2.53 -23.66 7.43
CA GLU A 146 2.99 -23.87 8.82
C GLU A 146 2.72 -25.30 9.28
N SER A 147 1.56 -25.87 8.91
CA SER A 147 1.19 -27.26 9.23
C SER A 147 2.08 -28.29 8.51
N GLU A 148 2.47 -28.02 7.26
CA GLU A 148 3.38 -28.88 6.48
C GLU A 148 4.81 -28.85 7.03
N THR A 149 5.29 -27.69 7.51
CA THR A 149 6.62 -27.57 8.12
C THR A 149 6.71 -28.20 9.50
N SER A 150 5.60 -28.25 10.25
CA SER A 150 5.53 -28.87 11.58
C SER A 150 5.24 -30.38 11.58
N SER A 151 4.91 -30.95 10.41
CA SER A 151 4.69 -32.40 10.21
C SER A 151 5.81 -33.11 9.43
N GLY A 152 6.93 -32.42 9.15
CA GLY A 152 8.14 -33.02 8.59
C GLY A 152 8.99 -33.77 9.65
N PRO A 153 9.67 -34.87 9.27
CA PRO A 153 10.36 -35.79 10.18
C PRO A 153 11.59 -35.23 10.91
#